data_AF-A0A1H9KFN7-F1
#
_entry.id   AF-A0A1H9KFN7-F1
#
_cell.length_a   1.000
_cell.length_b   1.000
_cell.length_c   1.000
_cell.angle_alpha   90.00
_cell.angle_beta   90.00
_cell.angle_gamma   90.00
#
_symmetry.space_group_name_H-M   'P 1'
#
loop_
_entity.id
_entity.type
_entity.pdbx_description
1 polymer ?
#
loop_
_entity_poly.entity_id
_entity_poly.type
_entity_poly.pdbx_seq_one_letter_code
_entity_poly.pdbx_strand_id
1 'polypeptide(L)'
;MTPLLLDINGPEFALLIVLAVILFGPERLPDLARKAARLISFLRATANNAQQQLTRELGPEFQNLDFRDLNPRSFIQKNLLDNSLVADVKAEISGIGETLSESQDSVRKSIDGAADDGPNDAMAAATPDRTPFDGEAT
;
A
#
# COMPACT_ATOMS: atom_id res chain seq x y z
N MET A 1 -12.28 -8.77 -29.98
CA MET A 1 -12.35 -8.24 -28.61
C MET A 1 -11.28 -7.17 -28.47
N THR A 2 -11.64 -5.91 -28.67
CA THR A 2 -10.72 -4.78 -28.49
C THR A 2 -10.68 -4.44 -26.99
N PRO A 3 -9.50 -4.44 -26.34
CA PRO A 3 -9.41 -4.05 -24.94
C PRO A 3 -9.68 -2.54 -24.80
N LEU A 4 -10.85 -2.23 -24.27
CA LEU A 4 -11.40 -0.91 -23.95
C LEU A 4 -10.67 -0.25 -22.77
N LEU A 5 -9.35 -0.10 -22.80
CA LEU A 5 -8.65 0.40 -21.62
C LEU A 5 -8.46 1.93 -21.59
N LEU A 6 -8.60 2.66 -22.71
CA LEU A 6 -8.51 4.14 -22.66
C LEU A 6 -9.20 4.92 -23.80
N ASP A 7 -10.16 4.33 -24.51
CA ASP A 7 -11.07 5.08 -25.39
C ASP A 7 -12.28 5.58 -24.57
N ILE A 8 -12.05 6.57 -23.69
CA ILE A 8 -13.13 7.24 -22.97
C ILE A 8 -13.63 8.43 -23.80
N ASN A 9 -14.84 8.27 -24.30
CA ASN A 9 -15.68 9.28 -24.92
C ASN A 9 -16.51 10.02 -23.86
N GLY A 10 -17.05 11.19 -24.24
CA GLY A 10 -17.80 12.07 -23.33
C GLY A 10 -18.93 11.39 -22.55
N PRO A 11 -19.78 10.54 -23.17
CA PRO A 11 -20.85 9.83 -22.45
C PRO A 11 -20.33 8.84 -21.39
N GLU A 12 -19.25 8.14 -21.68
CA GLU A 12 -18.63 7.12 -20.85
C GLU A 12 -17.94 7.78 -19.65
N PHE A 13 -17.35 8.97 -19.84
CA PHE A 13 -16.89 9.79 -18.73
C PHE A 13 -18.04 10.23 -17.81
N ALA A 14 -19.17 10.65 -18.37
CA ALA A 14 -20.36 10.99 -17.58
C ALA A 14 -20.88 9.77 -16.79
N LEU A 15 -20.88 8.58 -17.40
CA LEU A 15 -21.23 7.32 -16.72
C LEU A 15 -20.31 7.05 -15.53
N LEU A 16 -18.99 7.25 -15.66
CA LEU A 16 -18.04 7.09 -14.56
C LEU A 16 -18.29 8.10 -13.43
N ILE A 17 -18.62 9.36 -13.74
CA ILE A 17 -18.99 10.34 -12.72
C ILE A 17 -20.24 9.88 -11.97
N VAL A 18 -21.27 9.43 -12.66
CA VAL A 18 -22.50 8.93 -12.03
C VAL A 18 -22.19 7.73 -11.14
N LEU A 19 -21.40 6.78 -11.62
CA LEU A 19 -20.98 5.62 -10.84
C LEU A 19 -20.19 6.01 -9.59
N ALA A 20 -19.26 6.95 -9.72
CA ALA A 20 -18.51 7.48 -8.59
C ALA A 20 -19.43 8.17 -7.57
N VAL A 21 -20.43 8.93 -8.03
CA VAL A 21 -21.41 9.59 -7.15
C VAL A 21 -22.26 8.55 -6.41
N ILE A 22 -22.62 7.44 -7.05
CA ILE A 22 -23.38 6.36 -6.40
C ILE A 22 -22.52 5.64 -5.35
N LEU A 23 -21.26 5.31 -5.67
CA LEU A 23 -20.36 4.57 -4.78
C LEU A 23 -19.93 5.39 -3.56
N PHE A 24 -19.57 6.65 -3.77
CA PHE A 24 -19.00 7.50 -2.72
C PHE A 24 -20.01 8.50 -2.15
N GLY A 25 -21.01 8.91 -2.92
CA GLY A 25 -21.96 9.97 -2.58
C GLY A 25 -21.58 11.33 -3.20
N PRO A 26 -22.57 12.15 -3.62
CA PRO A 26 -22.34 13.45 -4.26
C PRO A 26 -21.64 14.45 -3.33
N GLU A 27 -21.81 14.32 -2.02
CA GLU A 27 -21.18 15.19 -1.02
C GLU A 27 -19.71 14.83 -0.76
N ARG A 28 -19.35 13.54 -0.87
CA ARG A 28 -18.00 13.05 -0.52
C ARG A 28 -16.98 13.31 -1.62
N LEU A 29 -17.37 13.15 -2.88
CA LEU A 29 -16.49 13.36 -4.04
C LEU A 29 -15.85 14.76 -4.11
N PRO A 30 -16.61 15.88 -4.03
CA PRO A 30 -16.02 17.21 -4.09
C PRO A 30 -15.09 17.47 -2.88
N ASP A 31 -15.44 16.95 -1.70
CA ASP A 31 -14.58 17.07 -0.52
C ASP A 31 -13.25 16.30 -0.69
N LEU A 32 -13.29 15.08 -1.25
CA LEU A 32 -12.09 14.30 -1.55
C LEU A 32 -11.24 14.99 -2.63
N ALA A 33 -11.86 15.50 -3.69
CA ALA A 33 -11.17 16.23 -4.75
C ALA A 33 -10.49 17.49 -4.20
N ARG A 34 -11.15 18.24 -3.32
CA ARG A 34 -10.57 19.42 -2.65
C ARG A 34 -9.38 19.04 -1.76
N LYS A 35 -9.47 17.95 -1.01
CA LYS A 35 -8.36 17.45 -0.18
C LYS A 35 -7.16 17.04 -1.04
N ALA A 36 -7.41 16.30 -2.13
CA ALA A 36 -6.37 15.92 -3.08
C ALA A 36 -5.73 17.15 -3.74
N ALA A 37 -6.53 18.13 -4.18
CA ALA A 37 -6.02 19.36 -4.75
C ALA A 37 -5.12 20.14 -3.79
N ARG A 38 -5.49 20.22 -2.51
CA ARG A 38 -4.66 20.85 -1.46
C ARG A 38 -3.37 20.09 -1.22
N LEU A 39 -3.41 18.76 -1.22
CA LEU A 39 -2.21 17.93 -1.08
C LEU A 39 -1.27 18.14 -2.27
N ILE A 40 -1.81 18.14 -3.49
CA ILE A 40 -1.04 18.38 -4.71
C ILE A 40 -0.44 19.78 -4.71
N SER A 41 -1.20 20.81 -4.32
CA SER A 41 -0.70 22.18 -4.25
C SER A 41 0.39 22.33 -3.18
N PHE A 42 0.21 21.69 -2.03
CA PHE A 42 1.19 21.65 -0.96
C PHE A 42 2.47 20.94 -1.39
N LEU A 43 2.35 19.75 -1.99
CA LEU A 43 3.49 18.99 -2.48
C LEU A 43 4.28 19.76 -3.53
N ARG A 44 3.58 20.40 -4.48
CA ARG A 44 4.21 21.26 -5.50
C ARG A 44 4.95 22.44 -4.87
N ALA A 45 4.35 23.11 -3.88
CA ALA A 45 4.99 24.23 -3.19
C ALA A 45 6.23 23.78 -2.39
N THR A 46 6.12 22.69 -1.64
CA THR A 46 7.21 22.11 -0.84
C THR A 46 8.36 21.62 -1.73
N ALA A 47 8.06 20.95 -2.85
CA ALA A 47 9.06 20.51 -3.82
C ALA A 47 9.83 21.71 -4.42
N ASN A 48 9.12 22.76 -4.82
CA ASN A 48 9.75 23.97 -5.35
C ASN A 48 10.64 24.67 -4.30
N ASN A 49 10.20 24.73 -3.04
CA ASN A 49 10.98 25.36 -1.96
C ASN A 49 12.25 24.56 -1.65
N ALA A 50 12.15 23.24 -1.54
CA ALA A 50 13.30 22.37 -1.32
C ALA A 50 14.31 22.46 -2.48
N GLN A 51 13.81 22.50 -3.73
CA GLN A 51 14.66 22.71 -4.91
C GLN A 51 15.39 24.05 -4.84
N GLN A 52 14.71 25.13 -4.41
CA GLN A 52 15.33 26.44 -4.26
C GLN A 52 16.41 26.48 -3.17
N GLN A 53 16.19 25.79 -2.04
CA GLN A 53 17.17 25.69 -0.95
C GLN A 53 18.40 24.90 -1.40
N LEU A 54 18.20 23.75 -2.06
CA LEU A 54 19.28 22.92 -2.59
C LEU A 54 20.12 23.67 -3.64
N THR A 55 19.46 24.44 -4.50
CA THR A 55 20.13 25.29 -5.51
C THR A 55 20.94 26.43 -4.88
N ARG A 56 20.48 26.99 -3.75
CA ARG A 56 21.16 28.10 -3.05
C ARG A 56 22.38 27.63 -2.27
N GLU A 57 22.32 26.45 -1.66
CA GLU A 57 23.39 25.96 -0.79
C GLU A 57 24.46 25.13 -1.52
N LEU A 58 24.09 24.42 -2.60
CA LEU A 58 25.02 23.55 -3.34
C LEU A 58 25.55 24.17 -4.65
N GLY A 59 25.14 25.40 -4.97
CA GLY A 59 25.58 26.13 -6.16
C GLY A 59 24.90 25.67 -7.47
N PRO A 60 25.09 26.43 -8.57
CA PRO A 60 24.47 26.14 -9.87
C PRO A 60 24.89 24.81 -10.49
N GLU A 61 25.90 24.12 -9.95
CA GLU A 61 26.37 22.81 -10.40
C GLU A 61 25.29 21.71 -10.31
N PHE A 62 24.28 21.86 -9.44
CA PHE A 62 23.12 20.95 -9.35
C PHE A 62 21.90 21.39 -10.18
N GLN A 63 21.93 22.58 -10.81
CA GLN A 63 20.89 22.97 -11.80
C GLN A 63 20.99 22.14 -13.09
N ASN A 64 22.15 21.53 -13.34
CA ASN A 64 22.42 20.70 -14.52
C ASN A 64 21.89 19.26 -14.39
N LEU A 65 21.35 18.87 -13.23
CA LEU A 65 20.46 17.71 -13.18
C LEU A 65 19.13 18.12 -13.77
N ASP A 66 18.91 17.69 -15.00
CA ASP A 66 17.87 18.14 -15.92
C ASP A 66 16.44 17.93 -15.37
N PHE A 67 15.93 18.90 -14.62
CA PHE A 67 14.55 18.94 -14.11
C PHE A 67 13.49 18.91 -15.22
N ARG A 68 13.86 19.14 -16.49
CA ARG A 68 12.96 19.03 -17.66
C ARG A 68 12.92 17.61 -18.24
N ASP A 69 13.89 16.76 -17.93
CA ASP A 69 13.90 15.34 -18.33
C ASP A 69 13.44 14.38 -17.20
N LEU A 70 13.22 14.94 -16.00
CA LEU A 70 12.51 14.34 -14.88
C LEU A 70 10.98 14.26 -15.12
N ASN A 71 10.56 13.85 -16.31
CA ASN A 71 9.24 13.25 -16.46
C ASN A 71 9.21 12.06 -15.49
N PRO A 72 8.26 11.94 -14.55
CA PRO A 72 8.29 10.86 -13.55
C PRO A 72 8.34 9.49 -14.24
N ARG A 73 7.69 9.37 -15.40
CA ARG A 73 7.76 8.19 -16.26
C ARG A 73 9.17 7.90 -16.82
N SER A 74 9.91 8.94 -17.22
CA SER A 74 11.30 8.84 -17.72
C SER A 74 12.29 8.59 -16.58
N PHE A 75 12.13 9.23 -15.43
CA PHE A 75 12.97 9.04 -14.25
C PHE A 75 12.78 7.65 -13.64
N ILE A 76 11.54 7.17 -13.54
CA ILE A 76 11.23 5.79 -13.16
C ILE A 76 11.78 4.84 -14.22
N GLN A 77 11.62 5.10 -15.52
CA GLN A 77 12.18 4.24 -16.55
C GLN A 77 13.72 4.16 -16.49
N LYS A 78 14.42 5.27 -16.29
CA LYS A 78 15.89 5.29 -16.19
C LYS A 78 16.38 4.64 -14.88
N ASN A 79 15.76 4.94 -13.73
CA ASN A 79 16.15 4.36 -12.43
C ASN A 79 15.63 2.92 -12.21
N LEU A 80 14.59 2.47 -12.91
CA LEU A 80 14.13 1.06 -12.88
C LEU A 80 14.86 0.18 -13.91
N LEU A 81 15.41 0.75 -14.98
CA LEU A 81 16.25 0.02 -15.94
C LEU A 81 17.70 -0.13 -15.44
N ASP A 82 18.13 0.71 -14.51
CA ASP A 82 19.31 0.47 -13.69
C ASP A 82 18.98 -0.65 -12.69
N ASN A 83 19.26 -1.89 -13.11
CA ASN A 83 18.97 -3.15 -12.44
C ASN A 83 19.45 -3.26 -10.97
N SER A 84 20.23 -2.30 -10.45
CA SER A 84 20.77 -2.31 -9.08
C SER A 84 19.70 -2.00 -8.03
N LEU A 85 18.95 -0.91 -8.17
CA LEU A 85 17.91 -0.53 -7.19
C LEU A 85 16.73 -1.49 -7.22
N VAL A 86 16.39 -2.01 -8.40
CA VAL A 86 15.31 -2.99 -8.55
C VAL A 86 15.70 -4.34 -7.94
N ALA A 87 16.96 -4.75 -8.05
CA ALA A 87 17.43 -5.99 -7.43
C ALA A 87 17.37 -5.91 -5.90
N ASP A 88 17.81 -4.79 -5.31
CA ASP A 88 17.79 -4.59 -3.85
C ASP A 88 16.36 -4.52 -3.31
N VAL A 89 15.49 -3.73 -3.93
CA VAL A 89 14.08 -3.61 -3.52
C VAL A 89 13.33 -4.92 -3.74
N LYS A 90 13.59 -5.64 -4.83
CA LYS A 90 12.97 -6.95 -5.09
C LYS A 90 13.47 -8.01 -4.11
N ALA A 91 14.74 -7.97 -3.71
CA ALA A 91 15.28 -8.88 -2.70
C ALA A 91 14.63 -8.64 -1.33
N GLU A 92 14.49 -7.38 -0.92
CA GLU A 92 13.82 -7.01 0.33
C GLU A 92 12.33 -7.41 0.34
N ILE A 93 11.61 -7.12 -0.73
CA ILE A 93 10.19 -7.51 -0.87
C ILE A 93 10.02 -9.03 -0.94
N SER A 94 10.94 -9.76 -1.60
CA SER A 94 10.87 -11.23 -1.66
C SER A 94 11.10 -11.87 -0.29
N GLY A 95 12.04 -11.34 0.52
CA GLY A 95 12.25 -11.82 1.89
C GLY A 95 11.05 -11.55 2.80
N ILE A 96 10.40 -10.39 2.65
CA ILE A 96 9.15 -10.07 3.36
C ILE A 96 8.00 -11.00 2.90
N GLY A 97 7.90 -11.28 1.59
CA GLY A 97 6.91 -12.19 1.04
C GLY A 97 7.07 -13.62 1.54
N GLU A 98 8.31 -14.10 1.64
CA GLU A 98 8.65 -15.44 2.12
C GLU A 98 8.31 -15.62 3.60
N THR A 99 8.75 -14.67 4.45
CA THR A 99 8.42 -14.68 5.89
C THR A 99 6.91 -14.58 6.15
N LEU A 100 6.18 -13.82 5.33
CA LEU A 100 4.74 -13.71 5.42
C LEU A 100 4.04 -14.98 4.93
N SER A 101 4.54 -15.64 3.88
CA SER A 101 3.98 -16.92 3.40
C SER A 101 4.23 -18.04 4.40
N GLU A 102 5.42 -18.09 5.00
CA GLU A 102 5.76 -19.04 6.07
C GLU A 102 4.90 -18.82 7.31
N SER A 103 4.65 -17.56 7.67
CA SER A 103 3.71 -17.20 8.73
C SER A 103 2.27 -17.60 8.38
N GLN A 104 1.86 -17.49 7.11
CA GLN A 104 0.54 -17.93 6.68
C GLN A 104 0.38 -19.45 6.66
N ASP A 105 1.39 -20.19 6.21
CA ASP A 105 1.33 -21.64 6.12
C ASP A 105 1.43 -22.30 7.50
N SER A 106 2.22 -21.73 8.41
CA SER A 106 2.23 -22.14 9.83
C SER A 106 0.89 -21.90 10.51
N VAL A 107 0.27 -20.73 10.28
CA VAL A 107 -1.08 -20.42 10.78
C VAL A 107 -2.12 -21.37 10.17
N ARG A 108 -2.12 -21.58 8.84
CA ARG A 108 -3.02 -22.54 8.18
C ARG A 108 -2.85 -23.96 8.72
N LYS A 109 -1.61 -24.41 8.91
CA LYS A 109 -1.30 -25.74 9.46
C LYS A 109 -1.77 -25.90 10.90
N SER A 110 -1.70 -24.85 11.72
CA SER A 110 -2.27 -24.87 13.07
C SER A 110 -3.79 -24.89 13.08
N ILE A 111 -4.44 -24.28 12.09
CA ILE A 111 -5.90 -24.26 11.95
C ILE A 111 -6.41 -25.60 11.41
N ASP A 112 -5.77 -26.17 10.39
CA ASP A 112 -6.13 -27.49 9.83
C ASP A 112 -5.78 -28.63 10.79
N GLY A 113 -4.67 -28.52 11.54
CA GLY A 113 -4.30 -29.50 12.58
C GLY A 113 -5.24 -29.49 13.79
N ALA A 114 -5.96 -28.39 14.03
CA ALA A 114 -7.02 -28.30 15.03
C ALA A 114 -8.38 -28.82 14.54
N ALA A 115 -8.51 -29.15 13.24
CA ALA A 115 -9.73 -29.72 12.65
C ALA A 115 -9.73 -31.27 12.65
N ASP A 116 -8.62 -31.93 12.96
CA ASP A 116 -8.49 -33.40 12.99
C ASP A 116 -8.58 -34.01 14.41
N ASP A 117 -8.42 -33.22 15.49
CA ASP A 117 -8.67 -33.70 16.85
C ASP A 117 -10.15 -33.46 17.22
N GLY A 118 -11.01 -34.31 16.66
CA GLY A 118 -12.42 -34.39 17.00
C GLY A 118 -12.60 -34.84 18.46
N PRO A 119 -13.49 -34.20 19.25
CA PRO A 119 -13.63 -34.45 20.68
C PRO A 119 -14.46 -35.71 20.95
N ASN A 120 -13.86 -36.89 20.80
CA ASN A 120 -14.51 -38.12 21.21
C ASN A 120 -13.47 -39.19 21.54
N ASP A 121 -12.82 -39.05 22.69
CA ASP A 121 -12.38 -40.15 23.58
C ASP A 121 -11.87 -39.59 24.93
N ALA A 122 -12.70 -38.84 25.65
CA ALA A 122 -12.37 -38.49 27.05
C ALA A 122 -13.57 -38.17 27.95
N MET A 123 -14.82 -38.45 27.55
CA MET A 123 -15.95 -38.39 28.48
C MET A 123 -16.03 -39.68 29.31
N ALA A 124 -14.97 -39.97 30.04
CA ALA A 124 -14.94 -41.07 31.01
C ALA A 124 -13.92 -40.83 32.14
N ALA A 125 -13.89 -39.64 32.75
CA ALA A 125 -13.55 -39.52 34.18
C ALA A 125 -13.79 -38.09 34.71
N ALA A 126 -14.68 -38.04 35.72
CA ALA A 126 -14.66 -37.12 36.84
C ALA A 126 -14.97 -35.62 36.62
N THR A 127 -16.11 -35.29 37.21
CA THR A 127 -16.65 -34.00 37.67
C THR A 127 -15.63 -33.05 38.35
N PRO A 128 -16.05 -31.81 38.63
CA PRO A 128 -15.32 -30.58 38.35
C PRO A 128 -14.34 -30.23 39.49
N ASP A 129 -13.80 -29.01 39.44
CA ASP A 129 -13.08 -28.31 40.51
C ASP A 129 -11.56 -28.24 40.31
N ARG A 130 -11.12 -27.12 39.72
CA ARG A 130 -10.55 -26.08 40.57
C ARG A 130 -10.74 -24.71 39.96
N THR A 131 -11.21 -23.85 40.85
CA THR A 131 -11.67 -22.49 40.70
C THR A 131 -10.59 -21.51 40.19
N PRO A 132 -11.02 -20.34 39.68
CA PRO A 132 -10.14 -19.30 39.18
C PRO A 132 -9.61 -18.38 40.30
N PHE A 133 -8.69 -17.47 39.91
CA PHE A 133 -8.15 -16.26 40.59
C PHE A 133 -6.81 -16.42 41.32
N ASP A 134 -5.95 -15.41 41.49
CA ASP A 134 -5.69 -14.03 41.00
C ASP A 134 -4.34 -13.64 41.62
N GLY A 135 -3.76 -12.53 41.17
CA GLY A 135 -3.17 -11.58 42.09
C GLY A 135 -1.65 -11.52 42.06
N GLU A 136 -1.14 -10.39 41.58
CA GLU A 136 0.00 -9.71 42.21
C GLU A 136 1.42 -10.15 41.84
N ALA A 137 1.65 -10.82 40.71
CA ALA A 137 3.03 -10.99 40.21
C ALA A 137 3.45 -9.79 39.33
N THR A 138 3.65 -8.65 40.01
CA THR A 138 4.13 -7.32 39.56
C THR A 138 4.93 -7.25 38.26
#